data_AF-A0A1B6CJU1-F1
#
_entry.id   AF-A0A1B6CJU1-F1
#
_cell.length_a   1.000
_cell.length_b   1.000
_cell.length_c   1.000
_cell.angle_alpha   90.00
_cell.angle_beta   90.00
_cell.angle_gamma   90.00
#
_symmetry.space_group_name_H-M   'P 1'
#
loop_
_entity.id
_entity.type
_entity.pdbx_description
1 polymer ?
#
loop_
_entity_poly.entity_id
_entity_poly.type
_entity_poly.pdbx_seq_one_letter_code
_entity_poly.pdbx_strand_id
1 'polypeptide(L)'
;MKLILLITVLCVQYSRINSTVDENNIDASDENKYNVNELEQSILNYYKNPEKSTGQKVVDDLGKYIVGLYRFMRKMKQGDKKITKEGIEYYSKGKPEFMKYPPKDDEFREMMNCSNYESQHYRYLRQDIDLAWDLLKEHIEDLKTITTESVPA
;
A
#
# COMPACT_ATOMS: atom_id res chain seq x y z
N MET A 1 8.17 -11.99 -30.48
CA MET A 1 8.60 -10.63 -30.07
C MET A 1 7.71 -9.97 -29.00
N LYS A 2 6.90 -10.72 -28.23
CA LYS A 2 6.03 -10.17 -27.17
C LYS A 2 6.54 -10.41 -25.73
N LEU A 3 7.46 -11.37 -25.54
CA LEU A 3 7.94 -11.78 -24.21
C LEU A 3 8.97 -10.81 -23.60
N ILE A 4 9.82 -10.21 -24.45
CA ILE A 4 10.86 -9.26 -24.02
C ILE A 4 10.25 -7.95 -23.49
N LEU A 5 9.11 -7.54 -24.06
CA LEU A 5 8.39 -6.33 -23.65
C LEU A 5 7.70 -6.49 -22.27
N LEU A 6 7.32 -7.71 -21.89
CA LEU A 6 6.72 -7.99 -20.59
C LEU A 6 7.77 -7.97 -19.47
N ILE A 7 8.96 -8.51 -19.74
CA ILE A 7 10.07 -8.56 -18.78
C ILE A 7 10.63 -7.16 -18.52
N THR A 8 10.75 -6.30 -19.55
CA THR A 8 11.20 -4.91 -19.35
C THR A 8 10.18 -4.07 -18.60
N VAL A 9 8.87 -4.27 -18.82
CA VAL A 9 7.83 -3.58 -18.04
C VAL A 9 7.84 -4.02 -16.57
N LEU A 10 8.01 -5.31 -16.30
CA LEU A 10 8.17 -5.83 -14.93
C LEU A 10 9.45 -5.33 -14.26
N CYS A 11 10.58 -5.27 -14.97
CA CYS A 11 11.82 -4.73 -14.42
C CYS A 11 11.74 -3.22 -14.16
N VAL A 12 11.06 -2.43 -15.01
CA VAL A 12 10.87 -0.99 -14.77
C VAL A 12 9.93 -0.74 -13.59
N GLN A 13 8.92 -1.59 -13.40
CA GLN A 13 8.05 -1.55 -12.20
C GLN A 13 8.85 -1.93 -10.95
N TYR A 14 9.65 -3.00 -10.99
CA TYR A 14 10.51 -3.43 -9.87
C TYR A 14 11.59 -2.39 -9.53
N SER A 15 12.20 -1.74 -10.53
CA SER A 15 13.16 -0.65 -10.34
C SER A 15 12.49 0.63 -9.84
N ARG A 16 11.24 0.92 -10.22
CA ARG A 16 10.49 2.06 -9.67
C ARG A 16 10.07 1.83 -8.24
N ILE A 17 9.64 0.63 -7.85
CA ILE A 17 9.32 0.32 -6.46
C ILE A 17 10.58 0.48 -5.58
N ASN A 18 11.74 0.02 -6.05
CA ASN A 18 13.02 0.25 -5.36
C ASN A 18 13.54 1.70 -5.41
N SER A 19 13.17 2.51 -6.42
CA SER A 19 13.66 3.89 -6.52
C SER A 19 12.73 4.94 -5.91
N THR A 20 11.45 4.62 -5.69
CA THR A 20 10.46 5.62 -5.22
C THR A 20 10.18 5.48 -3.72
N VAL A 21 10.44 4.32 -3.11
CA VAL A 21 10.48 4.15 -1.66
C VAL A 21 11.60 3.17 -1.34
N ASP A 22 12.84 3.67 -1.28
CA ASP A 22 13.94 2.92 -0.67
C ASP A 22 13.55 2.65 0.80
N GLU A 23 13.34 1.39 1.18
CA GLU A 23 12.96 0.97 2.55
C GLU A 23 13.91 1.57 3.60
N ASN A 24 15.12 1.95 3.20
CA ASN A 24 16.16 2.54 4.03
C ASN A 24 16.09 4.07 4.14
N ASN A 25 15.35 4.76 3.28
CA ASN A 25 15.33 6.22 3.16
C ASN A 25 14.03 6.86 3.69
N ILE A 26 13.34 6.14 4.58
CA ILE A 26 12.25 6.67 5.38
C ILE A 26 12.87 7.45 6.54
N ASP A 27 12.76 8.78 6.50
CA ASP A 27 13.28 9.68 7.52
C ASP A 27 12.70 9.37 8.92
N ALA A 28 13.54 9.44 9.95
CA ALA A 28 13.16 9.14 11.34
C ALA A 28 12.17 10.19 11.91
N SER A 29 12.10 11.38 11.30
CA SER A 29 11.14 12.44 11.69
C SER A 29 9.67 12.06 11.40
N ASP A 30 9.44 10.97 10.69
CA ASP A 30 8.16 10.61 10.11
C ASP A 30 7.50 9.43 10.86
N GLU A 31 8.12 8.93 11.94
CA GLU A 31 7.80 7.65 12.62
C GLU A 31 6.34 7.48 13.09
N ASN A 32 5.56 8.56 13.24
CA ASN A 32 4.13 8.50 13.64
C ASN A 32 3.15 9.04 12.58
N LYS A 33 3.61 9.37 11.36
CA LYS A 33 2.87 10.29 10.47
C LYS A 33 1.84 9.64 9.54
N TYR A 34 1.93 8.34 9.28
CA TYR A 34 1.12 7.65 8.26
C TYR A 34 0.46 6.39 8.82
N ASN A 35 -0.55 6.59 9.66
CA ASN A 35 -1.36 5.49 10.19
C ASN A 35 -2.25 4.92 9.07
N VAL A 36 -2.03 3.66 8.71
CA VAL A 36 -2.75 2.97 7.62
C VAL A 36 -4.27 2.94 7.83
N ASN A 37 -4.75 2.82 9.07
CA ASN A 37 -6.20 2.82 9.35
C ASN A 37 -6.81 4.20 9.11
N GLU A 38 -6.12 5.27 9.52
CA GLU A 38 -6.60 6.66 9.32
C GLU A 38 -6.63 7.02 7.83
N LEU A 39 -5.59 6.61 7.09
CA LEU A 39 -5.50 6.80 5.64
C LEU A 39 -6.58 6.01 4.90
N GLU A 40 -6.85 4.77 5.30
CA GLU A 40 -7.97 3.98 4.76
C GLU A 40 -9.31 4.70 4.95
N GLN A 41 -9.60 5.23 6.14
CA GLN A 41 -10.83 5.98 6.37
C GLN A 41 -10.89 7.28 5.54
N SER A 42 -9.76 7.97 5.38
CA SER A 42 -9.68 9.17 4.53
C SER A 42 -10.05 8.86 3.07
N ILE A 43 -9.46 7.81 2.50
CA ILE A 43 -9.72 7.37 1.12
C ILE A 43 -11.19 6.97 0.95
N LEU A 44 -11.74 6.20 1.90
CA LEU A 44 -13.15 5.81 1.87
C LEU A 44 -14.09 7.02 1.93
N ASN A 45 -13.75 8.03 2.72
CA ASN A 45 -14.54 9.26 2.81
C ASN A 45 -14.54 10.03 1.49
N TYR A 46 -13.39 10.07 0.79
CA TYR A 46 -13.31 10.66 -0.54
C TYR A 46 -14.17 9.93 -1.57
N TYR A 47 -14.22 8.59 -1.52
CA TYR A 47 -15.10 7.80 -2.41
C TYR A 47 -16.59 8.04 -2.11
N LYS A 48 -16.97 8.19 -0.84
CA LYS A 48 -18.36 8.41 -0.44
C LYS A 48 -18.85 9.82 -0.75
N ASN A 49 -17.99 10.82 -0.59
CA ASN A 49 -18.33 12.23 -0.76
C ASN A 49 -17.29 12.91 -1.66
N PRO A 50 -17.30 12.62 -2.97
CA PRO A 50 -16.37 13.24 -3.89
C PRO A 50 -16.68 14.73 -4.03
N GLU A 51 -15.65 15.56 -3.89
CA GLU A 51 -15.71 16.99 -4.12
C GLU A 51 -14.76 17.36 -5.27
N LYS A 52 -14.92 18.58 -5.78
CA LYS A 52 -14.00 19.11 -6.78
C LYS A 52 -12.58 19.12 -6.19
N SER A 53 -11.59 18.62 -6.95
CA SER A 53 -10.19 18.51 -6.50
C SER A 53 -9.90 17.42 -5.46
N THR A 54 -10.84 16.51 -5.19
CA THR A 54 -10.59 15.35 -4.31
C THR A 54 -9.69 14.30 -4.97
N GLY A 55 -9.55 14.31 -6.30
CA GLY A 55 -8.64 13.44 -7.05
C GLY A 55 -7.20 13.45 -6.53
N GLN A 56 -6.57 14.62 -6.45
CA GLN A 56 -5.21 14.76 -5.90
C GLN A 56 -5.13 14.29 -4.44
N LYS A 57 -6.14 14.55 -3.61
CA LYS A 57 -6.15 14.10 -2.20
C LYS A 57 -6.16 12.58 -2.09
N VAL A 58 -6.95 11.90 -2.93
CA VAL A 58 -6.95 10.44 -3.00
C VAL A 58 -5.57 9.94 -3.43
N VAL A 59 -4.99 10.52 -4.48
CA VAL A 59 -3.65 10.15 -4.97
C VAL A 59 -2.59 10.32 -3.86
N ASP A 60 -2.61 11.44 -3.15
CA ASP A 60 -1.67 11.71 -2.05
C ASP A 60 -1.83 10.71 -0.89
N ASP A 61 -3.07 10.41 -0.50
CA ASP A 61 -3.33 9.49 0.61
C ASP A 61 -3.03 8.03 0.24
N LEU A 62 -3.25 7.62 -1.02
CA LEU A 62 -2.78 6.32 -1.52
C LEU A 62 -1.24 6.22 -1.46
N GLY A 63 -0.53 7.26 -1.86
CA GLY A 63 0.94 7.32 -1.76
C GLY A 63 1.43 7.18 -0.32
N LYS A 64 0.83 7.92 0.61
CA LYS A 64 1.12 7.81 2.05
C LYS A 64 0.77 6.43 2.60
N TYR A 65 -0.30 5.81 2.12
CA TYR A 65 -0.74 4.50 2.55
C TYR A 65 0.29 3.43 2.20
N ILE A 66 0.85 3.45 0.99
CA ILE A 66 1.96 2.58 0.57
C ILE A 66 3.16 2.74 1.53
N VAL A 67 3.57 3.98 1.80
CA VAL A 67 4.67 4.26 2.74
C VAL A 67 4.34 3.74 4.13
N GLY A 68 3.09 3.86 4.59
CA GLY A 68 2.59 3.31 5.85
C GLY A 68 2.73 1.79 5.91
N LEU A 69 2.37 1.06 4.85
CA LEU A 69 2.53 -0.39 4.76
C LEU A 69 4.00 -0.83 4.85
N TYR A 70 4.90 -0.18 4.11
CA TYR A 70 6.33 -0.48 4.17
C TYR A 70 6.93 -0.22 5.56
N ARG A 71 6.49 0.85 6.23
CA ARG A 71 6.89 1.12 7.63
C ARG A 71 6.42 0.03 8.57
N PHE A 72 5.17 -0.42 8.43
CA PHE A 72 4.64 -1.55 9.18
C PHE A 72 5.56 -2.76 9.03
N MET A 73 5.85 -3.18 7.80
CA MET A 73 6.73 -4.32 7.53
C MET A 73 8.14 -4.11 8.11
N ARG A 74 8.75 -2.93 7.96
CA ARG A 74 10.09 -2.65 8.49
C ARG A 74 10.13 -2.74 10.02
N LYS A 75 9.16 -2.17 10.74
CA LYS A 75 9.10 -2.25 12.21
C LYS A 75 8.84 -3.68 12.69
N MET A 76 8.07 -4.47 11.94
CA MET A 76 7.89 -5.90 12.19
C MET A 76 9.19 -6.68 12.05
N LYS A 77 9.96 -6.46 10.96
CA LYS A 77 11.31 -7.04 10.78
C LYS A 77 12.27 -6.69 11.92
N GLN A 78 12.14 -5.49 12.49
CA GLN A 78 12.94 -5.01 13.62
C GLN A 78 12.53 -5.63 14.97
N GLY A 79 11.47 -6.45 15.00
CA GLY A 79 11.01 -7.13 16.21
C GLY A 79 10.15 -6.27 17.14
N ASP A 80 9.56 -5.18 16.63
CA ASP A 80 8.59 -4.39 17.40
C ASP A 80 7.33 -5.23 17.65
N LYS A 81 7.19 -5.73 18.88
CA LYS A 81 6.08 -6.62 19.28
C LYS A 81 4.72 -5.95 19.16
N LYS A 82 4.63 -4.64 19.41
CA LYS A 82 3.36 -3.90 19.35
C LYS A 82 2.92 -3.79 17.89
N ILE A 83 3.81 -3.30 17.02
CA ILE A 83 3.51 -3.15 15.59
C ILE A 83 3.29 -4.51 14.93
N THR A 84 4.02 -5.55 15.33
CA THR A 84 3.80 -6.93 14.85
C THR A 84 2.42 -7.43 15.19
N LYS A 85 1.95 -7.24 16.42
CA LYS A 85 0.58 -7.60 16.80
C LYS A 85 -0.45 -6.81 15.99
N GLU A 86 -0.27 -5.49 15.88
CA GLU A 86 -1.15 -4.62 15.11
C GLU A 86 -1.19 -5.01 13.62
N GLY A 87 -0.05 -5.36 13.02
CA GLY A 87 0.06 -5.79 11.63
C GLY A 87 -0.65 -7.11 11.37
N ILE A 88 -0.48 -8.10 12.26
CA ILE A 88 -1.21 -9.38 12.19
C ILE A 88 -2.72 -9.16 12.33
N GLU A 89 -3.15 -8.35 13.30
CA GLU A 89 -4.57 -8.01 13.48
C GLU A 89 -5.13 -7.26 12.27
N TYR A 90 -4.37 -6.32 11.70
CA TYR A 90 -4.77 -5.58 10.52
C TYR A 90 -4.96 -6.49 9.31
N TYR A 91 -3.97 -7.35 9.01
CA TYR A 91 -4.06 -8.33 7.92
C TYR A 91 -5.21 -9.33 8.13
N SER A 92 -5.47 -9.75 9.38
CA SER A 92 -6.55 -10.70 9.70
C SER A 92 -7.95 -10.16 9.38
N LYS A 93 -8.13 -8.84 9.26
CA LYS A 93 -9.38 -8.21 8.79
C LYS A 93 -9.59 -8.35 7.28
N GLY A 94 -8.58 -8.81 6.56
CA GLY A 94 -8.56 -8.92 5.11
C GLY A 94 -8.09 -7.64 4.42
N LYS A 95 -8.16 -7.65 3.09
CA LYS A 95 -7.76 -6.52 2.23
C LYS A 95 -8.47 -5.23 2.65
N PRO A 96 -7.85 -4.03 2.54
CA PRO A 96 -8.50 -2.77 2.90
C PRO A 96 -9.80 -2.55 2.12
N GLU A 97 -10.81 -1.95 2.74
CA GLU A 97 -12.14 -1.80 2.14
C GLU A 97 -12.11 -0.97 0.85
N PHE A 98 -11.31 0.10 0.82
CA PHE A 98 -11.15 0.95 -0.37
C PHE A 98 -10.54 0.19 -1.56
N MET A 99 -9.90 -0.95 -1.32
CA MET A 99 -9.33 -1.84 -2.34
C MET A 99 -10.25 -2.99 -2.74
N LYS A 100 -11.29 -3.31 -1.95
CA LYS A 100 -12.26 -4.36 -2.31
C LYS A 100 -13.20 -3.90 -3.42
N TYR A 101 -13.63 -2.65 -3.36
CA TYR A 101 -14.56 -2.05 -4.33
C TYR A 101 -14.04 -0.71 -4.84
N PRO A 102 -12.86 -0.69 -5.48
CA PRO A 102 -12.30 0.56 -5.95
C PRO A 102 -13.04 1.00 -7.23
N PRO A 103 -13.30 2.31 -7.40
CA PRO A 103 -13.82 2.83 -8.66
C PRO A 103 -12.99 2.36 -9.85
N LYS A 104 -13.64 2.07 -10.99
CA LYS A 104 -12.91 1.88 -12.24
C LYS A 104 -12.26 3.20 -12.66
N ASP A 105 -11.27 3.17 -13.53
CA ASP A 105 -10.50 4.38 -13.85
C ASP A 105 -11.34 5.50 -14.47
N ASP A 106 -12.24 5.14 -15.40
CA ASP A 106 -13.17 6.09 -16.02
C ASP A 106 -14.16 6.64 -14.99
N GLU A 107 -14.69 5.77 -14.12
CA GLU A 107 -15.57 6.13 -13.01
C GLU A 107 -14.85 7.04 -12.00
N PHE A 108 -13.58 6.77 -11.68
CA PHE A 108 -12.76 7.59 -10.78
C PHE A 108 -12.58 8.99 -11.34
N ARG A 109 -12.24 9.10 -12.64
CA ARG A 109 -12.03 10.40 -13.28
C ARG A 109 -13.28 11.25 -13.27
N GLU A 110 -14.42 10.65 -13.59
CA GLU A 110 -15.72 11.33 -13.58
C GLU A 110 -16.16 11.68 -12.15
N MET A 111 -16.12 10.70 -11.24
CA MET A 111 -16.52 10.86 -9.84
C MET A 111 -15.71 11.95 -9.13
N MET A 112 -14.40 11.99 -9.34
CA MET A 112 -13.49 12.93 -8.67
C MET A 112 -13.30 14.25 -9.43
N ASN A 113 -13.88 14.38 -10.62
CA ASN A 113 -13.64 15.48 -11.55
C ASN A 113 -12.14 15.82 -11.65
N CYS A 114 -11.31 14.80 -11.89
CA CYS A 114 -9.86 14.91 -11.89
C CYS A 114 -9.27 14.87 -13.31
N SER A 115 -8.02 15.26 -13.42
CA SER A 115 -7.25 15.24 -14.66
C SER A 115 -6.91 13.81 -15.09
N ASN A 116 -6.57 13.64 -16.38
CA ASN A 116 -6.02 12.37 -16.88
C ASN A 116 -4.75 11.95 -16.14
N TYR A 117 -3.94 12.93 -15.73
CA TYR A 117 -2.72 12.67 -14.95
C TYR A 117 -3.04 12.07 -13.59
N GLU A 118 -3.98 12.66 -12.83
CA GLU A 118 -4.39 12.14 -11.53
C GLU A 118 -5.04 10.75 -11.65
N SER A 119 -5.89 10.53 -12.65
CA SER A 119 -6.50 9.21 -12.92
C SER A 119 -5.46 8.14 -13.27
N GLN A 120 -4.45 8.49 -14.07
CA GLN A 120 -3.35 7.57 -14.38
C GLN A 120 -2.47 7.29 -13.14
N HIS A 121 -2.18 8.31 -12.34
CA HIS A 121 -1.39 8.16 -11.12
C HIS A 121 -2.12 7.28 -10.09
N TYR A 122 -3.43 7.50 -9.92
CA TYR A 122 -4.32 6.66 -9.13
C TYR A 122 -4.22 5.17 -9.52
N ARG A 123 -4.26 4.87 -10.83
CA ARG A 123 -4.13 3.49 -11.34
C ARG A 123 -2.81 2.85 -10.92
N TYR A 124 -1.70 3.57 -11.04
CA TYR A 124 -0.38 3.05 -10.64
C TYR A 124 -0.29 2.82 -9.13
N LEU A 125 -0.74 3.79 -8.32
CA LEU A 125 -0.70 3.66 -6.86
C LEU A 125 -1.56 2.49 -6.37
N ARG A 126 -2.68 2.17 -7.05
CA ARG A 126 -3.46 0.98 -6.72
C ARG A 126 -2.69 -0.32 -6.96
N GLN A 127 -1.92 -0.40 -8.05
CA GLN A 127 -1.08 -1.55 -8.33
C GLN A 127 0.03 -1.67 -7.28
N ASP A 128 0.64 -0.54 -6.89
CA ASP A 128 1.67 -0.52 -5.85
C ASP A 128 1.11 -0.92 -4.48
N ILE A 129 -0.13 -0.55 -4.15
CA ILE A 129 -0.80 -1.00 -2.91
C ILE A 129 -1.08 -2.50 -2.96
N ASP A 130 -1.52 -3.04 -4.10
CA ASP A 130 -1.72 -4.48 -4.26
C ASP A 130 -0.41 -5.24 -4.01
N LEU A 131 0.69 -4.78 -4.58
CA LEU A 131 2.02 -5.36 -4.38
C LEU A 131 2.49 -5.24 -2.93
N ALA A 132 2.36 -4.05 -2.32
CA ALA A 132 2.73 -3.84 -0.91
C ALA A 132 1.89 -4.69 0.05
N TRP A 133 0.62 -4.93 -0.29
CA TRP A 133 -0.27 -5.81 0.48
C TRP A 133 0.15 -7.27 0.39
N ASP A 134 0.50 -7.76 -0.80
CA ASP A 134 1.00 -9.12 -1.00
C ASP A 134 2.34 -9.34 -0.26
N LEU A 135 3.23 -8.34 -0.25
CA LEU A 135 4.46 -8.39 0.54
C LEU A 135 4.20 -8.45 2.05
N LEU A 136 3.21 -7.69 2.55
CA LEU A 136 2.81 -7.74 3.97
C LEU A 136 2.30 -9.13 4.34
N LYS A 137 1.52 -9.76 3.45
CA LYS A 137 1.03 -11.12 3.61
C LYS A 137 2.19 -12.11 3.75
N GLU A 138 3.12 -12.11 2.78
CA GLU A 138 4.29 -12.99 2.80
C GLU A 138 5.07 -12.81 4.11
N HIS A 139 5.27 -11.55 4.53
CA HIS A 139 5.99 -11.24 5.75
C HIS A 139 5.29 -11.75 7.02
N ILE A 140 3.96 -11.69 7.08
CA ILE A 140 3.18 -12.24 8.20
C ILE A 140 3.20 -13.77 8.21
N GLU A 141 3.19 -14.41 7.03
CA GLU A 141 3.28 -15.86 6.90
C GLU A 141 4.65 -16.37 7.37
N ASP A 142 5.75 -15.70 7.02
CA ASP A 142 7.10 -15.99 7.51
C ASP A 142 7.23 -15.88 9.04
N LEU A 143 6.57 -14.89 9.65
CA LEU A 143 6.58 -14.75 11.11
C LEU A 143 5.87 -15.91 11.82
N LYS A 144 4.84 -16.49 11.18
CA LYS A 144 4.10 -17.64 11.72
C LYS A 144 4.89 -18.94 11.60
N THR A 145 5.64 -19.15 10.52
CA THR A 145 6.47 -20.36 10.36
C THR A 145 7.59 -20.39 11.41
N ILE A 146 8.27 -19.27 11.65
CA ILE A 146 9.33 -19.14 12.66
C ILE A 146 8.82 -19.46 14.08
N THR A 147 7.58 -19.07 14.41
CA THR A 147 6.99 -19.36 15.74
C THR A 147 6.59 -20.83 15.91
N THR A 148 6.45 -21.59 14.82
CA THR A 148 6.03 -23.00 14.87
C THR A 148 7.22 -23.96 15.03
N GLU A 149 8.42 -23.54 14.60
CA GLU A 149 9.64 -24.37 14.65
C GLU A 149 10.42 -24.25 15.98
N SER A 150 10.07 -23.32 16.87
CA SER A 150 10.83 -23.03 18.09
C SER A 150 10.35 -23.78 19.36
N VAL A 151 9.50 -24.80 19.25
CA VAL A 151 9.10 -25.63 20.39
C VAL A 151 9.79 -27.00 20.29
N PRO A 152 10.96 -27.20 20.91
CA PRO A 152 11.46 -28.54 21.15
C PRO A 152 10.52 -29.25 22.13
N ALA A 153 10.11 -30.47 21.76
CA ALA A 153 9.30 -31.36 22.57
C ALA A 153 9.99 -31.76 23.89
#